data_AF-A0A7S2EQD2-F1
#
_entry.id   AF-A0A7S2EQD2-F1
#
_cell.length_a   1.000
_cell.length_b   1.000
_cell.length_c   1.000
_cell.angle_alpha   90.00
_cell.angle_beta   90.00
_cell.angle_gamma   90.00
#
_symmetry.space_group_name_H-M   'P 1'
#
loop_
_entity.id
_entity.type
_entity.pdbx_description
1 polymer ?
#
loop_
_entity_poly.entity_id
_entity_poly.type
_entity_poly.pdbx_seq_one_letter_code
_entity_poly.pdbx_strand_id
1 'polypeptide(L)'
;VQSEWGGGTGETNTSDVRKMEDLIDEILDSFLIDVAPLKEGKSTAKHVAADANMLHAIDSITQQVCSDFLASQKNILTVGSGKITVPTGRGHSRTVELARVMQITELKRTRRQYVKWVADHPPEDTSETGIASSFLSYIEAQM
;
A
#
# COMPACT_ATOMS: atom_id res chain seq x y z
N VAL A 1 36.84 -58.42 -60.60
CA VAL A 1 35.38 -58.21 -60.73
C VAL A 1 34.85 -58.06 -59.30
N GLN A 2 34.76 -56.85 -58.76
CA GLN A 2 33.60 -55.92 -58.81
C GLN A 2 32.33 -56.56 -58.21
N SER A 3 31.90 -56.16 -56.99
CA SER A 3 30.82 -55.16 -56.67
C SER A 3 29.43 -55.62 -57.11
N GLU A 4 28.31 -55.54 -56.38
CA GLU A 4 27.84 -54.81 -55.18
C GLU A 4 26.41 -55.35 -54.86
N TRP A 5 25.77 -54.80 -53.82
CA TRP A 5 24.31 -54.73 -53.50
C TRP A 5 23.72 -56.00 -52.83
N GLY A 6 22.99 -55.94 -51.71
CA GLY A 6 22.31 -54.85 -51.02
C GLY A 6 20.91 -55.33 -50.60
N GLY A 7 20.50 -55.05 -49.37
CA GLY A 7 19.14 -55.29 -48.85
C GLY A 7 19.18 -55.79 -47.40
N GLY A 8 18.59 -55.16 -46.40
CA GLY A 8 17.51 -54.19 -46.40
C GLY A 8 16.60 -54.53 -45.21
N THR A 9 16.78 -53.77 -44.12
CA THR A 9 15.83 -53.42 -43.05
C THR A 9 14.54 -54.23 -42.87
N GLY A 10 14.33 -54.69 -41.64
CA GLY A 10 13.04 -55.10 -41.11
C GLY A 10 12.99 -54.94 -39.59
N GLU A 11 13.05 -53.69 -39.10
CA GLU A 11 12.65 -53.36 -37.73
C GLU A 11 11.15 -53.65 -37.58
N THR A 12 10.81 -54.68 -36.79
CA THR A 12 9.42 -54.93 -36.40
C THR A 12 9.03 -53.94 -35.32
N ASN A 13 8.49 -52.81 -35.75
CA ASN A 13 7.86 -51.81 -34.90
C ASN A 13 6.48 -52.36 -34.47
N THR A 14 6.43 -53.08 -33.34
CA THR A 14 5.17 -53.48 -32.72
C THR A 14 4.55 -52.25 -32.06
N SER A 15 3.60 -51.62 -32.74
CA SER A 15 2.72 -50.62 -32.14
C SER A 15 1.87 -51.31 -31.07
N ASP A 16 2.30 -51.23 -29.81
CA ASP A 16 1.49 -51.60 -28.65
C ASP A 16 0.18 -50.80 -28.70
N VAL A 17 -0.93 -51.49 -28.97
CA VAL A 17 -2.26 -50.92 -28.87
C VAL A 17 -2.54 -50.75 -27.39
N ARG A 18 -2.26 -49.55 -26.87
CA ARG A 18 -2.58 -49.18 -25.49
C ARG A 18 -4.05 -49.43 -25.23
N LYS A 19 -4.39 -50.11 -24.13
CA LYS A 19 -5.78 -50.38 -23.80
C LYS A 19 -6.44 -49.06 -23.44
N MET A 20 -7.69 -48.90 -23.85
CA MET A 20 -8.47 -47.69 -23.56
C MET A 20 -8.53 -47.39 -22.05
N GLU A 21 -8.53 -48.43 -21.24
CA GLU A 21 -8.50 -48.36 -19.77
C GLU A 21 -7.25 -47.62 -19.27
N ASP A 22 -6.07 -47.96 -19.80
CA ASP A 22 -4.80 -47.33 -19.42
C ASP A 22 -4.78 -45.82 -19.76
N LEU A 23 -5.43 -45.43 -20.85
CA LEU A 23 -5.55 -44.02 -21.25
C LEU A 23 -6.54 -43.25 -20.35
N ILE A 24 -7.61 -43.91 -19.92
CA ILE A 24 -8.59 -43.31 -19.01
C ILE A 24 -7.96 -43.08 -17.64
N ASP A 25 -7.21 -44.06 -17.14
CA ASP A 25 -6.52 -43.96 -15.86
C ASP A 25 -5.43 -42.87 -15.90
N GLU A 26 -4.63 -42.80 -16.97
CA GLU A 26 -3.62 -41.73 -17.16
C GLU A 26 -4.26 -40.33 -17.18
N ILE A 27 -5.41 -40.17 -17.85
CA ILE A 27 -6.14 -38.90 -17.85
C ILE A 27 -6.64 -38.57 -16.45
N LEU A 28 -7.28 -39.51 -15.75
CA LEU A 28 -7.83 -39.26 -14.42
C LEU A 28 -6.73 -38.93 -13.41
N ASP A 29 -5.59 -39.61 -13.47
CA ASP A 29 -4.44 -39.34 -12.62
C ASP A 29 -3.85 -37.95 -12.90
N SER A 30 -3.76 -37.54 -14.17
CA SER A 30 -3.30 -36.19 -14.53
C SER A 30 -4.22 -35.07 -14.00
N PHE A 31 -5.51 -35.35 -13.83
CA PHE A 31 -6.51 -34.38 -13.35
C PHE A 31 -6.70 -34.38 -11.83
N LEU A 32 -6.45 -35.50 -11.15
CA LEU A 32 -6.79 -35.69 -9.74
C LEU A 32 -5.56 -35.81 -8.83
N ILE A 33 -4.44 -36.31 -9.36
CA ILE A 33 -3.22 -36.57 -8.60
C ILE A 33 -2.19 -35.47 -8.88
N ASP A 34 -1.97 -35.12 -10.15
CA ASP A 34 -1.01 -34.09 -10.57
C ASP A 34 -1.62 -32.68 -10.65
N VAL A 35 -2.47 -32.34 -9.68
CA VAL A 35 -3.02 -30.99 -9.58
C VAL A 35 -1.97 -30.02 -9.04
N ALA A 36 -1.71 -28.96 -9.79
CA ALA A 36 -0.87 -27.86 -9.32
C ALA A 36 -1.43 -27.33 -7.96
N PRO A 37 -0.56 -27.02 -6.98
CA PRO A 37 -0.99 -26.54 -5.69
C PRO A 37 -1.89 -25.31 -5.84
N LEU A 38 -2.94 -25.25 -5.01
CA LEU A 38 -3.94 -24.18 -5.02
C LEU A 38 -3.24 -22.80 -5.00
N LYS A 39 -3.35 -22.08 -6.12
CA LYS A 39 -2.90 -20.69 -6.22
C LYS A 39 -3.90 -19.81 -5.49
N GLU A 40 -3.39 -18.84 -4.73
CA GLU A 40 -4.24 -17.87 -4.04
C GLU A 40 -5.23 -17.23 -5.02
N GLY A 41 -6.51 -17.27 -4.68
CA GLY A 41 -7.56 -16.70 -5.50
C GLY A 41 -7.36 -15.19 -5.62
N LYS A 42 -7.26 -14.68 -6.86
CA LYS A 42 -7.14 -13.23 -7.11
C LYS A 42 -8.32 -12.40 -6.57
N SER A 43 -9.41 -13.06 -6.14
CA SER A 43 -10.54 -12.43 -5.46
C SER A 43 -10.23 -11.95 -4.03
N THR A 44 -9.23 -12.52 -3.35
CA THR A 44 -8.75 -12.06 -2.04
C THR A 44 -7.45 -11.25 -2.14
N ALA A 45 -6.96 -11.00 -3.35
CA ALA A 45 -5.85 -10.08 -3.57
C ALA A 45 -6.32 -8.70 -3.10
N LYS A 46 -5.81 -8.26 -1.95
CA LYS A 46 -6.05 -6.94 -1.38
C LYS A 46 -5.45 -5.91 -2.34
N HIS A 47 -6.18 -5.52 -3.37
CA HIS A 47 -5.90 -4.29 -4.09
C HIS A 47 -6.22 -3.14 -3.13
N VAL A 48 -5.23 -2.77 -2.31
CA VAL A 48 -5.27 -1.47 -1.63
C VAL A 48 -5.14 -0.46 -2.76
N ALA A 49 -6.26 0.16 -3.13
CA ALA A 49 -6.25 1.27 -4.07
C ALA A 49 -5.21 2.30 -3.60
N ALA A 50 -4.40 2.84 -4.51
CA ALA A 50 -3.35 3.80 -4.16
C ALA A 50 -3.90 4.98 -3.33
N ASP A 51 -5.14 5.40 -3.61
CA ASP A 51 -5.85 6.45 -2.89
C ASP A 51 -6.20 6.07 -1.45
N ALA A 52 -6.55 4.81 -1.19
CA ALA A 52 -6.79 4.32 0.16
C ALA A 52 -5.50 4.39 0.99
N ASN A 53 -4.36 4.06 0.37
CA ASN A 53 -3.06 4.16 1.03
C ASN A 53 -2.69 5.63 1.34
N MET A 54 -3.03 6.56 0.45
CA MET A 54 -2.78 8.00 0.67
C MET A 54 -3.61 8.56 1.82
N LEU A 55 -4.92 8.28 1.86
CA LEU A 55 -5.78 8.78 2.94
C LEU A 55 -5.36 8.22 4.31
N HIS A 56 -4.94 6.96 4.36
CA HIS A 56 -4.36 6.35 5.55
C HIS A 56 -3.05 7.04 5.97
N ALA A 57 -2.17 7.35 5.02
CA ALA A 57 -0.94 8.10 5.30
C ALA A 57 -1.26 9.49 5.86
N ILE A 58 -2.21 10.21 5.25
CA ILE A 58 -2.64 11.54 5.72
C ILE A 58 -3.23 11.47 7.13
N ASP A 59 -4.10 10.49 7.41
CA ASP A 59 -4.70 10.31 8.73
C ASP A 59 -3.63 10.04 9.80
N SER A 60 -2.66 9.17 9.49
CA SER A 60 -1.55 8.82 10.37
C SER A 60 -0.63 10.00 10.64
N ILE A 61 -0.19 10.71 9.59
CA ILE A 61 0.70 11.88 9.70
C ILE A 61 0.00 13.00 10.49
N THR A 62 -1.26 13.32 10.16
CA THR A 62 -2.00 14.37 10.87
C THR A 62 -2.24 14.02 12.34
N GLN A 63 -2.42 12.74 12.68
CA GLN A 63 -2.49 12.30 14.07
C GLN A 63 -1.18 12.53 14.81
N GLN A 64 -0.03 12.21 14.19
CA GLN A 64 1.29 12.46 14.77
C GLN A 64 1.50 13.97 14.99
N VAL A 65 1.23 14.79 13.97
CA VAL A 65 1.32 16.25 14.05
C VAL A 65 0.43 16.80 15.17
N CYS A 66 -0.78 16.27 15.37
CA CYS A 66 -1.64 16.69 16.49
C CYS A 66 -1.02 16.39 17.87
N SER A 67 -0.35 15.24 18.01
CA SER A 67 0.35 14.89 19.26
C SER A 67 1.48 15.87 19.54
N ASP A 68 2.30 16.12 18.53
CA ASP A 68 3.46 16.99 18.64
C ASP A 68 3.05 18.46 18.84
N PHE A 69 1.98 18.90 18.17
CA PHE A 69 1.38 20.21 18.35
C PHE A 69 0.97 20.44 19.82
N LEU A 70 0.26 19.50 20.43
CA LEU A 70 -0.15 19.60 21.83
C LEU A 70 1.03 19.59 22.79
N ALA A 71 2.07 18.81 22.49
CA ALA A 71 3.31 18.80 23.28
C ALA A 71 4.03 20.16 23.20
N SER A 72 4.19 20.72 22.00
CA SER A 72 4.79 22.03 21.79
C SER A 72 3.98 23.16 22.43
N GLN A 73 2.66 23.09 22.38
CA GLN A 73 1.77 24.08 22.98
C GLN A 73 1.86 24.11 24.51
N LYS A 74 2.02 22.95 25.17
CA LYS A 74 2.26 22.88 26.61
C LYS A 74 3.53 23.63 27.02
N ASN A 75 4.58 23.57 26.20
CA ASN A 75 5.83 24.28 26.47
C ASN A 75 5.68 25.79 26.34
N ILE A 76 4.79 26.29 25.46
CA ILE A 76 4.56 27.74 25.31
C ILE A 76 3.80 28.35 26.47
N LEU A 77 2.85 27.64 27.07
CA LEU A 77 2.15 28.16 28.26
C LEU A 77 3.13 28.57 29.37
N THR A 78 4.34 28.01 29.35
CA THR A 78 5.45 28.35 30.26
C THR A 78 6.31 29.53 29.78
N VAL A 79 6.38 29.79 28.46
CA VAL A 79 7.33 30.74 27.83
C VAL A 79 6.64 32.01 27.27
N GLY A 80 5.31 32.01 27.12
CA GLY A 80 4.52 33.20 26.77
C GLY A 80 4.66 33.70 25.32
N SER A 81 5.27 32.93 24.42
CA SER A 81 5.68 33.43 23.09
C SER A 81 4.63 33.35 21.99
N GLY A 82 3.46 32.74 22.17
CA GLY A 82 2.40 32.62 21.15
C GLY A 82 2.79 31.86 19.86
N LYS A 83 4.04 31.40 19.71
CA LYS A 83 4.56 30.70 18.51
C LYS A 83 5.03 29.29 18.83
N ILE A 84 4.32 28.26 18.35
CA ILE A 84 4.73 26.85 18.50
C ILE A 84 5.62 26.43 17.35
N THR A 85 6.61 25.61 17.66
CA THR A 85 7.37 24.90 16.64
C THR A 85 6.95 23.44 16.68
N VAL A 86 6.42 22.94 15.57
CA VAL A 86 5.90 21.57 15.44
C VAL A 86 6.80 20.81 14.46
N PRO A 87 7.31 19.63 14.81
CA PRO A 87 8.05 18.79 13.87
C PRO A 87 7.14 18.33 12.73
N THR A 88 7.63 18.42 11.50
CA THR A 88 6.92 18.06 10.26
C THR A 88 7.50 16.81 9.58
N GLY A 89 8.45 16.14 10.24
CA GLY A 89 9.11 14.91 9.75
C GLY A 89 10.53 15.14 9.23
N ARG A 90 11.37 14.09 9.27
CA ARG A 90 12.77 14.09 8.77
C ARG A 90 13.64 15.29 9.21
N GLY A 91 13.48 15.74 10.45
CA GLY A 91 14.25 16.88 11.00
C GLY A 91 13.74 18.26 10.58
N HIS A 92 12.64 18.34 9.83
CA HIS A 92 11.97 19.60 9.55
C HIS A 92 11.04 19.95 10.69
N SER A 93 10.94 21.25 10.97
CA SER A 93 9.98 21.80 11.90
C SER A 93 9.37 23.04 11.28
N ARG A 94 8.11 23.29 11.62
CA ARG A 94 7.38 24.46 11.18
C ARG A 94 6.91 25.23 12.39
N THR A 95 7.16 26.54 12.36
CA THR A 95 6.62 27.45 13.36
C THR A 95 5.23 27.90 12.94
N VAL A 96 4.28 27.82 13.88
CA VAL A 96 2.88 28.23 13.74
C VAL A 96 2.58 29.28 14.80
N GLU A 97 1.97 30.38 14.38
CA GLU A 97 1.54 31.45 15.28
C GLU A 97 0.11 31.17 15.77
N LEU A 98 -0.06 31.11 17.09
CA LEU A 98 -1.32 30.85 17.74
C LEU A 98 -1.85 32.15 18.35
N ALA A 99 -2.97 32.64 17.84
CA ALA A 99 -3.71 33.73 18.51
C ALA A 99 -4.29 33.29 19.86
N ARG A 100 -4.61 31.99 20.00
CA ARG A 100 -5.11 31.37 21.24
C ARG A 100 -4.66 29.93 21.39
N VAL A 101 -4.74 29.44 22.63
CA VAL A 101 -4.53 28.04 23.01
C VAL A 101 -5.66 27.19 22.42
N MET A 102 -5.33 26.24 21.55
CA MET A 102 -6.30 25.29 21.00
C MET A 102 -6.55 24.13 21.97
N GLN A 103 -7.82 23.78 22.18
CA GLN A 103 -8.19 22.64 23.01
C GLN A 103 -8.03 21.32 22.25
N ILE A 104 -7.80 20.22 22.97
CA ILE A 104 -7.67 18.88 22.35
C ILE A 104 -8.91 18.48 21.54
N THR A 105 -10.09 18.90 21.97
CA THR A 105 -11.36 18.62 21.29
C THR A 105 -11.49 19.41 19.99
N GLU A 106 -11.07 20.68 19.98
CA GLU A 106 -10.99 21.53 18.79
C GLU A 106 -10.01 20.92 17.79
N LEU A 107 -8.79 20.59 18.21
CA LEU A 107 -7.77 20.00 17.34
C LEU A 107 -8.24 18.68 16.70
N LYS A 108 -8.89 17.81 17.47
CA LYS A 108 -9.49 16.57 16.95
C LYS A 108 -10.59 16.84 15.92
N ARG A 109 -11.39 17.89 16.11
CA ARG A 109 -12.43 18.31 15.16
C ARG A 109 -11.79 18.86 13.89
N THR A 110 -10.81 19.77 14.00
CA THR A 110 -10.06 20.34 12.87
C THR A 110 -9.39 19.25 12.05
N ARG A 111 -8.77 18.25 12.70
CA ARG A 111 -8.20 17.07 12.03
C ARG A 111 -9.23 16.31 11.19
N ARG A 112 -10.40 15.99 11.76
CA ARG A 112 -11.47 15.31 11.02
C ARG A 112 -11.98 16.14 9.84
N GLN A 113 -12.08 17.46 10.00
CA GLN A 113 -12.46 18.35 8.91
C GLN A 113 -11.41 18.39 7.81
N TYR A 114 -10.13 18.45 8.17
CA TYR A 114 -9.02 18.39 7.22
C TYR A 114 -8.99 17.07 6.45
N VAL A 115 -9.08 15.92 7.13
CA VAL A 115 -9.10 14.60 6.47
C VAL A 115 -10.30 14.44 5.54
N LYS A 116 -11.43 15.09 5.84
CA LYS A 116 -12.57 15.14 4.91
C LYS A 116 -12.28 16.06 3.72
N TRP A 117 -11.76 17.26 3.99
CA TRP A 117 -11.47 18.27 2.97
C TRP A 117 -10.40 17.82 1.97
N VAL A 118 -9.37 17.14 2.46
CA VAL A 118 -8.22 16.67 1.67
C VAL A 118 -8.60 15.55 0.70
N ALA A 119 -9.71 14.84 0.94
CA ALA A 119 -10.25 13.88 -0.01
C ALA A 119 -10.74 14.57 -1.30
N ASP A 120 -11.23 15.81 -1.18
CA ASP A 120 -11.66 16.63 -2.31
C ASP A 120 -10.54 17.57 -2.82
N HIS A 121 -9.53 17.84 -1.98
CA HIS A 121 -8.43 18.78 -2.24
C HIS A 121 -7.09 18.16 -1.79
N PRO A 122 -6.52 17.21 -2.56
CA PRO A 122 -5.27 16.57 -2.21
C PRO A 122 -4.12 17.60 -2.15
N PRO A 123 -3.17 17.44 -1.22
CA PRO A 123 -2.05 18.37 -1.07
C PRO A 123 -1.11 18.22 -2.28
N GLU A 124 -0.54 19.33 -2.73
CA GLU A 124 0.41 19.35 -3.85
C GLU A 124 1.63 18.46 -3.60
N ASP A 125 2.09 18.41 -2.35
CA ASP A 125 3.15 17.51 -1.90
C ASP A 125 2.58 16.43 -0.98
N THR A 126 2.56 15.20 -1.49
CA THR A 126 2.11 14.00 -0.77
C THR A 126 3.20 13.38 0.12
N SER A 127 4.37 14.01 0.22
CA SER A 127 5.39 13.63 1.20
C SER A 127 4.87 13.85 2.63
N GLU A 128 5.52 13.19 3.59
CA GLU A 128 5.24 13.38 5.02
C GLU A 128 5.28 14.86 5.43
N THR A 129 6.31 15.57 4.96
CA THR A 129 6.53 16.99 5.22
C THR A 129 5.50 17.88 4.54
N GLY A 130 5.09 17.54 3.32
CA GLY A 130 4.06 18.26 2.56
C GLY A 130 2.68 18.16 3.21
N ILE A 131 2.29 16.94 3.59
CA ILE A 131 1.04 16.67 4.31
C ILE A 131 1.02 17.40 5.66
N ALA A 132 2.11 17.30 6.44
CA ALA A 132 2.22 17.97 7.73
C ALA A 132 2.14 19.50 7.59
N SER A 133 2.82 20.05 6.59
CA SER A 133 2.80 21.49 6.30
C SER A 133 1.42 21.97 5.87
N SER A 134 0.76 21.25 4.95
CA SER A 134 -0.62 21.54 4.51
C SER A 134 -1.59 21.54 5.70
N PHE A 135 -1.49 20.54 6.58
CA PHE A 135 -2.36 20.47 7.75
C PHE A 135 -2.13 21.62 8.75
N LEU A 136 -0.87 22.00 8.99
CA LEU A 136 -0.56 23.15 9.85
C LEU A 136 -1.07 24.47 9.25
N SER A 137 -1.02 24.64 7.92
CA SER A 137 -1.61 25.81 7.25
C SER A 137 -3.12 25.82 7.39
N TYR A 138 -3.75 24.64 7.31
CA TYR A 138 -5.18 24.51 7.54
C TYR A 138 -5.56 24.88 8.98
N ILE A 139 -4.75 24.50 9.97
CA ILE A 139 -4.95 24.90 11.37
C ILE A 139 -4.83 26.43 11.53
N GLU A 140 -3.81 27.04 10.93
CA GLU A 140 -3.61 28.50 10.96
C GLU A 140 -4.81 29.24 10.36
N ALA A 141 -5.36 28.77 9.24
CA ALA A 141 -6.51 29.37 8.59
C ALA A 141 -7.82 29.26 9.38
N GLN A 142 -7.89 28.38 10.39
CA GLN A 142 -9.06 28.18 11.24
C GLN A 142 -9.01 28.98 12.55
N MET A 143 -7.93 29.75 12.77
CA MET A 143 -7.74 30.62 13.93
C MET A 143 -7.94 32.09 13.57
#